data_AF-A0A914KLW6-F1
#
_entry.id   AF-A0A914KLW6-F1
#
_cell.length_a   1.000
_cell.length_b   1.000
_cell.length_c   1.000
_cell.angle_alpha   90.00
_cell.angle_beta   90.00
_cell.angle_gamma   90.00
#
_symmetry.space_group_name_H-M   'P 1'
#
loop_
_entity.id
_entity.type
_entity.pdbx_description
1 polymer ?
#
loop_
_entity_poly.entity_id
_entity_poly.type
_entity_poly.pdbx_seq_one_letter_code
_entity_poly.pdbx_strand_id
1 'polypeptide(L)'
;MIFPTSPIQVLLPQIVKSETKKENESKNNLKNGDLEKINEKIWNSIKNEIGHDKERIDCKKIIKGDESYVKLEAKSRLTYTDPTNLLMDCKSIKERNYFLEKPLSAEEGKYPLAYAKIVYESYRFLEAEFATNYHPQNWYCFAVDSKLEDEHFFQRIKALAKCFPNVIVPTKRYPVDSNGSFPIYCDLFSEIF
;
A
#
# COMPACT_ATOMS: atom_id res chain seq x y z
N MET A 1 29.93 11.71 -34.37
CA MET A 1 29.57 12.48 -33.16
C MET A 1 29.55 11.50 -32.00
N ILE A 2 30.47 11.65 -31.06
CA ILE A 2 30.56 10.84 -29.85
C ILE A 2 29.74 11.58 -28.79
N PHE A 3 28.64 11.00 -28.33
CA PHE A 3 27.90 11.56 -27.19
C PHE A 3 28.76 11.33 -25.92
N PRO A 4 29.02 12.37 -25.10
CA PRO A 4 29.69 12.16 -23.83
C PRO A 4 28.78 11.30 -22.94
N THR A 5 29.34 10.23 -22.39
CA THR A 5 28.64 9.39 -21.42
C THR A 5 28.34 10.21 -20.16
N SER A 6 27.05 10.23 -19.79
CA SER A 6 26.58 10.92 -18.58
C SER A 6 27.30 10.37 -17.33
N PRO A 7 27.69 11.23 -16.36
CA PRO A 7 28.34 10.81 -15.10
C PRO A 7 27.54 9.78 -14.29
N ILE A 8 26.23 9.64 -14.58
CA ILE A 8 25.30 8.73 -13.91
C ILE A 8 25.74 7.25 -14.05
N GLN A 9 26.33 6.85 -15.19
CA GLN A 9 26.69 5.44 -15.43
C GLN A 9 27.83 4.94 -14.51
N VAL A 10 28.67 5.85 -14.00
CA VAL A 10 29.82 5.52 -13.13
C VAL A 10 29.42 5.47 -11.65
N LEU A 11 28.36 6.18 -11.27
CA LEU A 11 27.87 6.29 -9.90
C LEU A 11 26.90 5.16 -9.49
N LEU A 12 26.17 4.56 -10.44
CA LEU A 12 25.23 3.45 -10.15
C LEU A 12 25.85 2.32 -9.30
N PRO A 13 27.05 1.78 -9.61
CA PRO A 13 27.62 0.67 -8.84
C PRO A 13 28.04 1.08 -7.42
N GLN A 14 28.42 2.34 -7.21
CA GLN A 14 28.81 2.87 -5.90
C GLN A 14 27.58 3.14 -5.04
N ILE A 15 26.50 3.66 -5.65
CA ILE A 15 25.20 3.86 -5.01
C ILE A 15 24.64 2.49 -4.57
N VAL A 16 24.58 1.51 -5.47
CA VAL A 16 24.09 0.15 -5.17
C VAL A 16 24.92 -0.54 -4.07
N LYS A 17 26.25 -0.37 -4.05
CA LYS A 17 27.11 -0.89 -2.96
C LYS A 17 26.88 -0.18 -1.63
N SER A 18 26.63 1.13 -1.65
CA SER A 18 26.31 1.90 -0.44
C SER A 18 24.93 1.56 0.11
N GLU A 19 23.96 1.28 -0.75
CA GLU A 19 22.60 0.85 -0.41
C GLU A 19 22.61 -0.56 0.18
N THR A 20 23.29 -1.52 -0.45
CA THR A 20 23.43 -2.89 0.08
C THR A 20 24.14 -2.95 1.44
N LYS A 21 25.12 -2.08 1.70
CA LYS A 21 25.76 -1.98 3.02
C LYS A 21 24.80 -1.41 4.08
N LYS A 22 24.03 -0.37 3.74
CA LYS A 22 23.01 0.22 4.62
C LYS A 22 21.84 -0.72 4.88
N GLU A 23 21.46 -1.53 3.90
CA GLU A 23 20.39 -2.54 4.03
C GLU A 23 20.80 -3.65 5.01
N ASN A 24 22.07 -4.05 5.02
CA ASN A 24 22.62 -5.01 5.98
C ASN A 24 22.75 -4.44 7.40
N GLU A 25 23.01 -3.14 7.55
CA GLU A 25 22.98 -2.45 8.85
C GLU A 25 21.55 -2.26 9.38
N SER A 26 20.58 -1.95 8.51
CA SER A 26 19.17 -1.83 8.88
C SER A 26 18.53 -3.18 9.27
N LYS A 27 18.88 -4.27 8.57
CA LYS A 27 18.48 -5.65 8.94
C LYS A 27 19.02 -6.08 10.31
N ASN A 28 20.12 -5.51 10.78
CA ASN A 28 20.66 -5.79 12.11
C ASN A 28 19.94 -5.02 13.24
N ASN A 29 19.13 -4.00 12.92
CA ASN A 29 18.45 -3.16 13.91
C ASN A 29 16.99 -3.57 14.20
N LEU A 30 16.32 -4.31 13.32
CA LEU A 30 15.07 -5.00 13.66
C LEU A 30 15.38 -6.37 14.28
N LYS A 31 15.16 -6.51 15.59
CA LYS A 31 15.28 -7.81 16.24
C LYS A 31 14.19 -8.75 15.68
N ASN A 32 14.55 -10.01 15.39
CA ASN A 32 13.60 -11.02 14.88
C ASN A 32 12.28 -11.11 15.69
N GLY A 33 12.32 -10.81 16.99
CA GLY A 33 11.12 -10.79 17.85
C GLY A 33 10.16 -9.63 17.62
N ASP A 34 10.56 -8.53 16.97
CA ASP A 34 9.66 -7.42 16.64
C ASP A 34 8.86 -7.73 15.37
N LEU A 35 9.49 -8.39 14.39
CA LEU A 35 8.83 -8.90 13.18
C LEU A 35 7.77 -9.96 13.50
N GLU A 36 8.09 -10.87 14.44
CA GLU A 36 7.17 -11.93 14.85
C GLU A 36 5.90 -11.36 15.52
N LYS A 37 6.06 -10.32 16.35
CA LYS A 37 4.92 -9.59 16.95
C LYS A 37 4.09 -8.85 15.91
N ILE A 38 4.72 -8.25 14.91
CA ILE A 38 4.01 -7.58 13.81
C ILE A 38 3.21 -8.60 13.00
N ASN A 39 3.82 -9.73 12.65
CA ASN A 39 3.15 -10.81 11.91
C ASN A 39 1.94 -11.36 12.66
N GLU A 40 2.05 -11.57 13.98
CA GLU A 40 0.92 -12.01 14.80
C GLU A 40 -0.20 -10.96 14.86
N LYS A 41 0.13 -9.67 14.94
CA LYS A 41 -0.88 -8.60 14.88
C LYS A 41 -1.60 -8.58 13.53
N ILE A 42 -0.85 -8.64 12.42
CA ILE A 42 -1.40 -8.71 11.06
C ILE A 42 -2.33 -9.91 10.94
N TRP A 43 -1.88 -11.10 11.35
CA TRP A 43 -2.67 -12.33 11.30
C TRP A 43 -3.98 -12.20 12.08
N ASN A 44 -3.91 -11.66 13.31
CA ASN A 44 -5.10 -11.50 14.15
C ASN A 44 -6.12 -10.50 13.60
N SER A 45 -5.69 -9.50 12.82
CA SER A 45 -6.60 -8.56 12.14
C SER A 45 -7.33 -9.21 10.96
N ILE A 46 -6.67 -10.09 10.20
CA ILE A 46 -7.24 -10.64 8.96
C ILE A 46 -7.97 -11.98 9.15
N LYS A 47 -7.63 -12.76 10.20
CA LYS A 47 -8.09 -14.16 10.38
C LYS A 47 -9.61 -14.37 10.35
N ASN A 48 -10.41 -13.34 10.63
CA ASN A 48 -11.87 -13.43 10.64
C ASN A 48 -12.51 -13.07 9.28
N GLU A 49 -11.75 -12.43 8.39
CA GLU A 49 -12.22 -12.03 7.05
C GLU A 49 -11.89 -13.06 5.98
N ILE A 50 -10.75 -13.71 6.11
CA ILE A 50 -10.42 -14.92 5.37
C ILE A 50 -11.15 -16.08 6.07
N GLY A 51 -12.24 -16.56 5.48
CA GLY A 51 -12.88 -17.84 5.83
C GLY A 51 -12.01 -19.05 5.46
N HIS A 52 -10.72 -18.94 5.73
CA HIS A 52 -9.67 -19.87 5.36
C HIS A 52 -8.85 -20.19 6.60
N ASP A 53 -8.78 -21.48 6.92
CA ASP A 53 -7.72 -22.00 7.77
C ASP A 53 -6.37 -21.54 7.22
N LYS A 54 -5.46 -21.20 8.14
CA LYS A 54 -4.12 -20.58 7.99
C LYS A 54 -3.17 -21.30 7.00
N GLU A 55 -3.62 -22.34 6.31
CA GLU A 55 -2.80 -23.44 5.82
C GLU A 55 -2.92 -23.77 4.33
N ARG A 56 -3.76 -23.08 3.54
CA ARG A 56 -3.94 -23.49 2.12
C ARG A 56 -2.77 -23.10 1.21
N ILE A 57 -2.09 -21.97 1.46
CA ILE A 57 -1.11 -21.41 0.51
C ILE A 57 0.27 -21.21 1.16
N ASP A 58 1.27 -21.95 0.68
CA ASP A 58 2.68 -21.78 1.02
C ASP A 58 3.31 -20.68 0.14
N CYS A 59 3.34 -19.45 0.67
CA CYS A 59 3.93 -18.30 0.00
C CYS A 59 5.41 -18.51 -0.35
N LYS A 60 6.16 -19.32 0.43
CA LYS A 60 7.59 -19.55 0.18
C LYS A 60 7.77 -20.37 -1.10
N LYS A 61 6.92 -21.36 -1.37
CA LYS A 61 6.93 -22.12 -2.62
C LYS A 61 6.55 -21.26 -3.81
N ILE A 62 5.55 -20.38 -3.65
CA ILE A 62 5.13 -19.44 -4.72
C ILE A 62 6.26 -18.46 -5.05
N ILE A 63 6.84 -17.79 -4.06
CA ILE A 63 7.92 -16.80 -4.26
C ILE A 63 9.16 -17.45 -4.88
N LYS A 64 9.45 -18.71 -4.54
CA LYS A 64 10.55 -19.48 -5.14
C LYS A 64 10.25 -20.00 -6.55
N GLY A 65 9.03 -19.84 -7.06
CA GLY A 65 8.65 -20.26 -8.39
C GLY A 65 8.47 -21.79 -8.54
N ASP A 66 8.01 -22.49 -7.51
CA ASP A 66 7.65 -23.91 -7.64
C ASP A 66 6.45 -24.06 -8.59
N GLU A 67 6.73 -24.35 -9.87
CA GLU A 67 5.70 -24.45 -10.90
C GLU A 67 4.64 -25.49 -10.59
N SER A 68 5.03 -26.62 -9.98
CA SER A 68 4.11 -27.71 -9.68
C SER A 68 3.08 -27.27 -8.63
N TYR A 69 3.56 -26.55 -7.62
CA TYR A 69 2.75 -25.98 -6.57
C TYR A 69 1.87 -24.83 -7.07
N VAL A 70 2.44 -23.90 -7.87
CA VAL A 70 1.69 -22.77 -8.45
C VAL A 70 0.56 -23.27 -9.35
N LYS A 71 0.80 -24.28 -10.20
CA LYS A 71 -0.24 -24.88 -11.06
C LYS A 71 -1.33 -25.58 -10.25
N LEU A 72 -0.99 -26.17 -9.11
CA LEU A 72 -1.96 -26.78 -8.21
C LEU A 72 -2.86 -25.72 -7.56
N GLU A 73 -2.27 -24.71 -6.92
CA GLU A 73 -3.01 -23.68 -6.21
C GLU A 73 -3.84 -22.78 -7.15
N ALA A 74 -3.37 -22.56 -8.39
CA ALA A 74 -4.10 -21.79 -9.39
C ALA A 74 -5.48 -22.36 -9.74
N LYS A 75 -5.71 -23.67 -9.53
CA LYS A 75 -7.01 -24.31 -9.75
C LYS A 75 -8.08 -23.88 -8.73
N SER A 76 -7.64 -23.39 -7.58
CA SER A 76 -8.51 -22.92 -6.50
C SER A 76 -8.24 -21.47 -6.17
N ARG A 77 -8.24 -20.62 -7.21
CA ARG A 77 -8.05 -19.19 -7.04
C ARG A 77 -9.12 -18.62 -6.12
N LEU A 78 -8.67 -17.87 -5.11
CA LEU A 78 -9.55 -17.10 -4.24
C LEU A 78 -10.20 -16.00 -5.06
N THR A 79 -11.53 -15.98 -5.06
CA THR A 79 -12.29 -14.83 -5.55
C THR A 79 -12.52 -13.88 -4.39
N TYR A 80 -12.39 -12.58 -4.68
CA TYR A 80 -12.58 -11.54 -3.70
C TYR A 80 -13.77 -10.68 -4.13
N THR A 81 -14.72 -10.49 -3.21
CA THR A 81 -15.88 -9.62 -3.42
C THR A 81 -15.89 -8.56 -2.34
N ASP A 82 -16.10 -7.30 -2.75
CA ASP A 82 -16.20 -6.19 -1.80
C ASP A 82 -17.49 -6.34 -0.96
N PRO A 83 -17.41 -6.41 0.38
CA PRO A 83 -18.60 -6.53 1.21
C PRO A 83 -19.53 -5.33 1.05
N THR A 84 -20.82 -5.58 0.94
CA THR A 84 -21.86 -4.53 0.85
C THR A 84 -22.05 -3.78 2.16
N ASN A 85 -21.92 -4.47 3.29
CA ASN A 85 -22.01 -3.90 4.63
C ASN A 85 -20.65 -3.96 5.33
N LEU A 86 -20.09 -2.79 5.63
CA LEU A 86 -18.80 -2.65 6.28
C LEU A 86 -18.89 -1.50 7.30
N LEU A 87 -18.40 -1.72 8.52
CA LEU A 87 -18.35 -0.67 9.54
C LEU A 87 -17.27 0.35 9.20
N MET A 88 -17.65 1.63 9.07
CA MET A 88 -16.76 2.68 8.56
C MET A 88 -16.28 3.66 9.63
N ASP A 89 -16.44 3.33 10.92
CA ASP A 89 -15.81 4.09 12.00
C ASP A 89 -14.31 3.80 12.08
N CYS A 90 -13.53 4.73 12.63
CA CYS A 90 -12.08 4.63 12.63
C CYS A 90 -11.53 3.47 13.44
N LYS A 91 -12.26 3.00 14.46
CA LYS A 91 -11.85 1.82 15.21
C LYS A 91 -11.97 0.59 14.31
N SER A 92 -13.12 0.39 13.69
CA SER A 92 -13.34 -0.71 12.75
C SER A 92 -12.34 -0.71 11.59
N ILE A 93 -12.08 0.45 10.96
CA ILE A 93 -11.09 0.57 9.87
C ILE A 93 -9.69 0.15 10.33
N LYS A 94 -9.24 0.64 11.49
CA LYS A 94 -7.91 0.37 12.03
C LYS A 94 -7.77 -1.05 12.59
N GLU A 95 -8.86 -1.73 12.93
CA GLU A 95 -8.83 -3.11 13.42
C GLU A 95 -8.79 -4.12 12.26
N ARG A 96 -9.39 -3.80 11.10
CA ARG A 96 -9.40 -4.69 9.91
C ARG A 96 -8.04 -4.94 9.29
N ASN A 97 -7.13 -3.97 9.40
CA ASN A 97 -5.78 -4.11 8.87
C ASN A 97 -4.77 -3.56 9.88
N TYR A 98 -3.52 -3.97 9.75
CA TYR A 98 -2.44 -3.42 10.56
C TYR A 98 -1.88 -2.15 9.93
N PHE A 99 -2.04 -1.02 10.60
CA PHE A 99 -1.46 0.27 10.19
C PHE A 99 -0.27 0.63 11.08
N LEU A 100 0.83 1.06 10.48
CA LEU A 100 2.00 1.53 11.21
C LEU A 100 1.72 2.87 11.91
N GLU A 101 2.03 2.94 13.20
CA GLU A 101 1.84 4.15 14.00
C GLU A 101 3.06 5.08 14.01
N LYS A 102 4.25 4.55 13.68
CA LYS A 102 5.51 5.29 13.62
C LYS A 102 6.39 4.80 12.46
N PRO A 103 7.33 5.63 11.97
CA PRO A 103 8.35 5.19 11.00
C PRO A 103 9.14 3.99 11.55
N LEU A 104 9.57 3.08 10.67
CA LEU A 104 10.34 1.90 11.07
C LEU A 104 11.82 2.22 11.26
N SER A 105 12.32 3.27 10.60
CA SER A 105 13.69 3.75 10.74
C SER A 105 13.78 5.28 10.81
N ALA A 106 14.92 5.79 11.28
CA ALA A 106 15.19 7.22 11.33
C ALA A 106 15.40 7.80 9.92
N GLU A 107 15.90 6.98 9.00
CA GLU A 107 16.07 7.30 7.59
C GLU A 107 14.71 7.51 6.93
N GLU A 108 13.77 6.57 7.09
CA GLU A 108 12.40 6.70 6.58
C GLU A 108 11.71 7.96 7.11
N GLY A 109 11.88 8.26 8.41
CA GLY A 109 11.30 9.45 9.01
C GLY A 109 11.83 10.77 8.45
N LYS A 110 13.02 10.78 7.83
CA LYS A 110 13.63 11.96 7.18
C LYS A 110 13.27 12.10 5.71
N TYR A 111 12.68 11.07 5.10
CA TYR A 111 12.35 11.02 3.67
C TYR A 111 10.84 10.74 3.48
N PRO A 112 9.97 11.72 3.76
CA PRO A 112 8.54 11.57 3.52
C PRO A 112 8.25 11.44 2.02
N LEU A 113 7.35 10.53 1.66
CA LEU A 113 6.87 10.32 0.29
C LEU A 113 5.44 10.81 0.12
N ALA A 114 5.07 11.18 -1.11
CA ALA A 114 3.68 11.45 -1.49
C ALA A 114 3.19 10.45 -2.53
N TYR A 115 2.02 9.87 -2.27
CA TYR A 115 1.32 8.94 -3.16
C TYR A 115 0.03 9.57 -3.65
N ALA A 116 -0.14 9.61 -4.97
CA ALA A 116 -1.38 10.05 -5.59
C ALA A 116 -2.00 8.85 -6.32
N LYS A 117 -3.20 8.44 -5.93
CA LYS A 117 -3.90 7.27 -6.46
C LYS A 117 -5.25 7.66 -7.05
N ILE A 118 -5.51 7.23 -8.28
CA ILE A 118 -6.84 7.26 -8.89
C ILE A 118 -7.54 5.98 -8.51
N VAL A 119 -8.75 6.09 -7.95
CA VAL A 119 -9.49 4.94 -7.43
C VAL A 119 -10.94 4.99 -7.85
N TYR A 120 -11.52 3.83 -8.16
CA TYR A 120 -12.89 3.76 -8.65
C TYR A 120 -13.70 2.54 -8.15
N GLU A 121 -13.11 1.47 -7.64
CA GLU A 121 -13.89 0.33 -7.14
C GLU A 121 -13.16 -0.47 -6.05
N SER A 122 -13.81 -1.50 -5.53
CA SER A 122 -13.24 -2.49 -4.61
C SER A 122 -12.59 -1.89 -3.36
N TYR A 123 -13.38 -1.21 -2.53
CA TYR A 123 -12.91 -0.48 -1.34
C TYR A 123 -12.07 -1.35 -0.42
N ARG A 124 -12.51 -2.56 -0.07
CA ARG A 124 -11.80 -3.36 0.93
C ARG A 124 -10.48 -3.94 0.39
N PHE A 125 -10.34 -4.15 -0.93
CA PHE A 125 -9.04 -4.42 -1.55
C PHE A 125 -8.12 -3.19 -1.44
N LEU A 126 -8.62 -2.01 -1.81
CA LEU A 126 -7.89 -0.75 -1.68
C LEU A 126 -7.47 -0.48 -0.24
N GLU A 127 -8.31 -0.77 0.75
CA GLU A 127 -7.99 -0.63 2.17
C GLU A 127 -6.82 -1.55 2.59
N ALA A 128 -6.81 -2.81 2.13
CA ALA A 128 -5.69 -3.74 2.38
C ALA A 128 -4.40 -3.27 1.69
N GLU A 129 -4.50 -2.84 0.43
CA GLU A 129 -3.37 -2.31 -0.33
C GLU A 129 -2.80 -1.05 0.33
N PHE A 130 -3.69 -0.17 0.81
CA PHE A 130 -3.32 1.03 1.55
C PHE A 130 -2.61 0.67 2.85
N ALA A 131 -3.16 -0.24 3.66
CA ALA A 131 -2.52 -0.68 4.91
C ALA A 131 -1.11 -1.25 4.68
N THR A 132 -0.91 -2.00 3.60
CA THR A 132 0.39 -2.59 3.23
C THR A 132 1.43 -1.52 2.88
N ASN A 133 1.01 -0.39 2.31
CA ASN A 133 1.90 0.69 1.88
C ASN A 133 1.89 1.91 2.83
N TYR A 134 1.10 1.86 3.91
CA TYR A 134 0.88 3.02 4.78
C TYR A 134 2.03 3.22 5.76
N HIS A 135 2.57 4.43 5.75
CA HIS A 135 3.52 4.92 6.74
C HIS A 135 3.10 6.30 7.22
N PRO A 136 3.22 6.59 8.52
CA PRO A 136 2.69 7.81 9.13
C PRO A 136 3.39 9.09 8.69
N GLN A 137 4.64 9.01 8.21
CA GLN A 137 5.37 10.17 7.67
C GLN A 137 5.06 10.47 6.20
N ASN A 138 4.43 9.54 5.48
CA ASN A 138 4.07 9.72 4.08
C ASN A 138 2.72 10.43 3.95
N TRP A 139 2.45 10.97 2.76
CA TRP A 139 1.17 11.57 2.42
C TRP A 139 0.48 10.80 1.31
N TYR A 140 -0.83 10.68 1.40
CA TYR A 140 -1.64 9.90 0.48
C TYR A 140 -2.81 10.73 -0.02
N CYS A 141 -3.00 10.77 -1.33
CA CYS A 141 -4.14 11.40 -1.94
C CYS A 141 -4.91 10.40 -2.79
N PHE A 142 -6.20 10.25 -2.49
CA PHE A 142 -7.12 9.41 -3.24
C PHE A 142 -8.03 10.29 -4.09
N ALA A 143 -7.74 10.36 -5.38
CA ALA A 143 -8.61 10.96 -6.37
C ALA A 143 -9.64 9.93 -6.83
N VAL A 144 -10.91 10.17 -6.51
CA VAL A 144 -12.00 9.28 -6.85
C VAL A 144 -12.56 9.68 -8.21
N ASP A 145 -12.66 8.72 -9.14
CA ASP A 145 -13.22 8.96 -10.48
C ASP A 145 -14.65 9.53 -10.38
N SER A 146 -14.93 10.61 -11.10
CA SER A 146 -16.27 11.23 -11.08
C SER A 146 -17.32 10.43 -11.85
N LYS A 147 -16.91 9.50 -12.72
CA LYS A 147 -17.84 8.61 -13.45
C LYS A 147 -18.51 7.60 -12.53
N LEU A 148 -18.05 7.48 -11.28
CA LEU A 148 -18.68 6.60 -10.31
C LEU A 148 -20.06 7.10 -9.91
N GLU A 149 -21.05 6.29 -10.27
CA GLU A 149 -22.44 6.47 -9.86
C GLU A 149 -22.67 5.96 -8.43
N ASP A 150 -21.86 5.00 -7.97
CA ASP A 150 -21.95 4.49 -6.60
C ASP A 150 -21.33 5.46 -5.58
N GLU A 151 -22.19 6.21 -4.89
CA GLU A 151 -21.78 7.10 -3.82
C GLU A 151 -21.27 6.31 -2.59
N HIS A 152 -21.61 5.03 -2.40
CA HIS A 152 -21.11 4.24 -1.27
C HIS A 152 -19.59 4.11 -1.30
N PHE A 153 -18.99 3.82 -2.45
CA PHE A 153 -17.53 3.77 -2.59
C PHE A 153 -16.88 5.11 -2.19
N PHE A 154 -17.39 6.23 -2.70
CA PHE A 154 -16.82 7.54 -2.38
C PHE A 154 -16.95 7.89 -0.89
N GLN A 155 -18.08 7.55 -0.25
CA GLN A 155 -18.27 7.74 1.18
C GLN A 155 -17.33 6.87 2.03
N ARG A 156 -17.04 5.65 1.59
CA ARG A 156 -16.06 4.77 2.25
C ARG A 156 -14.65 5.34 2.18
N ILE A 157 -14.22 5.87 1.04
CA ILE A 157 -12.92 6.55 0.88
C ILE A 157 -12.85 7.82 1.75
N LYS A 158 -13.93 8.61 1.82
CA LYS A 158 -14.01 9.77 2.72
C LYS A 158 -13.93 9.36 4.20
N ALA A 159 -14.58 8.27 4.59
CA ALA A 159 -14.51 7.75 5.96
C ALA A 159 -13.10 7.26 6.31
N LEU A 160 -12.43 6.55 5.39
CA LEU A 160 -11.03 6.15 5.52
C LEU A 160 -10.14 7.38 5.76
N ALA A 161 -10.24 8.40 4.91
CA ALA A 161 -9.42 9.59 5.01
C ALA A 161 -9.59 10.35 6.35
N LYS A 162 -10.80 10.38 6.91
CA LYS A 162 -11.05 11.01 8.22
C LYS A 162 -10.30 10.35 9.38
N CYS A 163 -9.87 9.10 9.22
CA CYS A 163 -9.20 8.33 10.26
C CYS A 163 -7.67 8.51 10.30
N PHE A 164 -7.11 9.13 9.27
CA PHE A 164 -5.68 9.31 9.09
C PHE A 164 -5.35 10.77 8.74
N PRO A 165 -4.49 11.45 9.51
CA PRO A 165 -4.23 12.88 9.32
C PRO A 165 -3.47 13.21 8.03
N ASN A 166 -2.83 12.21 7.43
CA ASN A 166 -1.97 12.28 6.25
C ASN A 166 -2.65 11.70 4.98
N VAL A 167 -3.98 11.55 5.00
CA VAL A 167 -4.78 11.09 3.86
C VAL A 167 -5.72 12.19 3.40
N ILE A 168 -5.67 12.51 2.11
CA ILE A 168 -6.41 13.59 1.47
C ILE A 168 -7.33 13.02 0.41
N VAL A 169 -8.55 13.54 0.36
CA VAL A 169 -9.53 13.22 -0.69
C VAL A 169 -10.01 14.54 -1.29
N PRO A 170 -9.64 14.88 -2.53
CA PRO A 170 -10.06 16.11 -3.17
C PRO A 170 -11.58 16.20 -3.25
N THR A 171 -12.13 17.39 -2.99
CA THR A 171 -13.58 17.63 -3.12
C THR A 171 -14.01 17.60 -4.59
N LYS A 172 -13.15 18.11 -5.47
CA LYS A 172 -13.38 18.11 -6.92
C LYS A 172 -12.93 16.77 -7.50
N ARG A 173 -13.84 16.11 -8.24
CA ARG A 173 -13.61 14.85 -8.94
C ARG A 173 -13.66 15.07 -10.44
N TYR A 174 -12.91 14.28 -11.20
CA TYR A 174 -12.86 14.34 -12.66
C TYR A 174 -13.06 12.95 -13.28
N PRO A 175 -13.59 12.87 -14.52
CA PRO A 175 -13.85 11.59 -15.17
C PRO A 175 -12.57 11.06 -15.82
N VAL A 176 -11.90 10.10 -15.18
CA VAL A 176 -10.61 9.59 -15.70
C VAL A 176 -10.87 8.59 -16.83
N ASP A 177 -10.26 8.77 -18.00
CA ASP A 177 -10.41 7.81 -19.11
C ASP A 177 -9.32 6.72 -19.09
N SER A 178 -9.45 5.72 -19.97
CA SER A 178 -8.46 4.63 -20.10
C SER A 178 -7.08 5.11 -20.57
N ASN A 179 -7.00 6.32 -21.12
CA ASN A 179 -5.73 6.94 -21.53
C ASN A 179 -5.09 7.73 -20.38
N GLY A 180 -5.73 7.78 -19.20
CA GLY A 180 -5.27 8.56 -18.06
C GLY A 180 -5.46 10.07 -18.25
N SER A 181 -6.33 10.49 -19.17
CA SER A 181 -6.73 11.89 -19.27
C SER A 181 -7.40 12.33 -17.97
N PHE A 182 -7.25 13.61 -17.63
CA PHE A 182 -7.58 14.25 -16.35
C PHE A 182 -6.55 13.94 -15.24
N PRO A 183 -5.55 14.82 -15.04
CA PRO A 183 -4.51 14.62 -14.04
C PRO A 183 -5.10 14.61 -12.64
N ILE A 184 -4.42 13.88 -11.75
CA ILE A 184 -4.74 13.85 -10.32
C ILE A 184 -4.56 15.26 -9.77
N TYR A 185 -5.66 15.89 -9.37
CA TYR A 185 -5.63 17.20 -8.72
C TYR A 185 -5.71 17.00 -7.21
N CYS A 186 -4.54 16.97 -6.58
CA CYS A 186 -4.40 16.98 -5.12
C CYS A 186 -3.79 18.31 -4.73
N ASP A 187 -4.63 19.34 -4.71
CA ASP A 187 -4.26 20.74 -4.47
C ASP A 187 -3.37 20.94 -3.23
N LEU A 188 -3.46 20.04 -2.25
CA LEU A 188 -2.69 20.13 -1.01
C LEU A 188 -1.24 19.67 -1.12
N PHE A 189 -0.81 18.91 -2.14
CA PHE A 189 0.58 18.45 -2.17
C PHE A 189 1.59 19.58 -2.38
N SER A 190 1.20 20.68 -3.03
CA SER A 190 2.06 21.86 -3.18
C SER A 190 2.28 22.64 -1.88
N GLU A 191 1.51 22.38 -0.83
CA GLU A 191 1.68 23.01 0.49
C GLU A 191 2.47 22.12 1.47
N ILE A 192 2.69 20.86 1.10
CA ILE A 192 3.27 19.82 1.96
C ILE A 192 4.78 19.63 1.72
N PHE A 193 5.27 19.94 0.52
CA PHE A 193 6.68 19.89 0.11
C PHE A 193 7.17 21.26 -0.35
#